data_AF-A0A917HJX9-F1
#
_entry.id   AF-A0A917HJX9-F1
#
_cell.length_a   1.000
_cell.length_b   1.000
_cell.length_c   1.000
_cell.angle_alpha   90.00
_cell.angle_beta   90.00
_cell.angle_gamma   90.00
#
_symmetry.space_group_name_H-M   'P 1'
#
loop_
_entity.id
_entity.type
_entity.pdbx_description
1 polymer ?
#
loop_
_entity_poly.entity_id
_entity_poly.type
_entity_poly.pdbx_seq_one_letter_code
_entity_poly.pdbx_strand_id
1 'polypeptide(L)' 'MSYNLFLTDRFQKEAKKLNKKYPSFRGDLENFIDELEISPIQGTPWVNRVIKFD' A
#
# COMPACT_ATOMS: atom_id res chain seq x y z
N MET A 1 -5.87 0.89 -16.38
CA MET A 1 -4.64 0.08 -16.49
C MET A 1 -4.65 -0.82 -15.27
N SER A 2 -4.54 -2.14 -15.41
CA SER A 2 -4.47 -3.05 -14.26
C SER A 2 -3.01 -3.31 -13.92
N TYR A 3 -2.61 -3.01 -12.68
CA TYR A 3 -1.27 -3.29 -12.19
C TYR A 3 -1.33 -4.45 -11.20
N ASN A 4 -0.35 -5.36 -11.26
CA ASN A 4 -0.26 -6.44 -10.29
C ASN A 4 0.46 -5.94 -9.04
N LEU A 5 -0.26 -5.82 -7.93
CA LEU A 5 0.31 -5.46 -6.64
C LEU A 5 0.87 -6.70 -5.94
N PHE A 6 2.14 -6.65 -5.53
CA PHE A 6 2.76 -7.70 -4.73
C PHE A 6 3.16 -7.14 -3.36
N LEU A 7 2.56 -7.69 -2.31
CA LEU A 7 2.95 -7.37 -0.94
C LEU A 7 4.14 -8.25 -0.54
N THR A 8 5.15 -7.64 0.06
CA THR A 8 6.27 -8.39 0.64
C THR A 8 5.83 -9.10 1.92
N ASP A 9 6.42 -10.25 2.23
CA ASP A 9 6.13 -11.00 3.47
C ASP A 9 6.34 -10.15 4.73
N ARG A 10 7.33 -9.26 4.70
CA ARG A 10 7.60 -8.32 5.80
C ARG A 10 6.45 -7.34 5.98
N PHE A 11 5.96 -6.75 4.89
CA PHE A 11 4.83 -5.84 4.93
C PHE A 11 3.57 -6.52 5.45
N GLN A 12 3.26 -7.74 4.99
CA GLN A 12 2.08 -8.49 5.46
C GLN A 12 2.14 -8.74 6.98
N LYS A 13 3.31 -9.07 7.52
CA LYS A 13 3.49 -9.27 8.98
C LYS A 13 3.26 -7.99 9.76
N GLU A 14 3.80 -6.86 9.30
CA GLU A 14 3.61 -5.56 9.95
C GLU A 14 2.16 -5.07 9.82
N ALA A 15 1.55 -5.20 8.65
CA ALA A 15 0.14 -4.88 8.42
C ALA A 15 -0.78 -5.68 9.35
N LYS A 16 -0.51 -6.97 9.57
CA LYS A 16 -1.27 -7.80 10.52
C LYS A 16 -1.12 -7.32 11.97
N LYS A 17 0.08 -6.90 12.38
CA LYS A 17 0.29 -6.31 13.72
C LYS A 17 -0.46 -4.99 13.86
N LEU A 18 -0.42 -4.16 12.82
CA LEU A 18 -1.04 -2.85 12.80
C LEU A 18 -2.57 -2.96 12.83
N ASN A 19 -3.13 -3.91 12.08
CA ASN A 19 -4.57 -4.21 12.08
C ASN A 19 -5.09 -4.68 13.45
N LYS A 20 -4.27 -5.44 14.21
CA LYS A 20 -4.61 -5.80 15.60
C LYS A 20 -4.65 -4.59 16.53
N LYS A 21 -3.83 -3.58 16.27
CA LYS A 21 -3.73 -2.37 17.11
C LYS A 21 -4.76 -1.31 16.71
N TYR A 22 -5.12 -1.26 15.43
CA TYR A 22 -6.00 -0.27 14.84
C TYR A 22 -7.02 -0.98 13.92
N PRO A 23 -8.24 -1.26 14.41
CA PRO A 23 -9.25 -1.99 13.62
C PRO A 23 -9.66 -1.28 12.33
N SER A 24 -9.55 0.05 12.27
CA SER A 24 -9.83 0.85 11.05
C SER A 24 -8.80 0.66 9.95
N PHE A 25 -7.56 0.30 10.31
CA PHE A 25 -6.44 0.20 9.38
C PHE A 25 -6.71 -0.80 8.24
N ARG A 26 -7.50 -1.84 8.48
CA ARG A 26 -7.86 -2.79 7.43
C ARG A 26 -8.60 -2.11 6.27
N GLY A 27 -9.60 -1.30 6.58
CA GLY A 27 -10.39 -0.61 5.56
C GLY A 27 -9.55 0.44 4.83
N ASP A 28 -8.72 1.18 5.58
CA ASP A 28 -7.81 2.16 5.00
C ASP A 28 -6.81 1.49 4.03
N LEU A 29 -6.28 0.32 4.40
CA LEU A 29 -5.35 -0.44 3.57
C LEU A 29 -6.02 -1.03 2.31
N GLU A 30 -7.24 -1.56 2.44
CA GLU A 30 -8.01 -2.08 1.30
C GLU A 30 -8.30 -0.95 0.29
N ASN A 31 -8.79 0.21 0.76
CA ASN A 31 -9.01 1.38 -0.10
C ASN A 31 -7.73 1.85 -0.80
N PHE A 32 -6.61 1.88 -0.08
CA PHE A 32 -5.33 2.29 -0.64
C PHE A 32 -4.83 1.32 -1.73
N ILE A 33 -5.05 0.02 -1.56
CA ILE A 33 -4.71 -0.98 -2.57
C ILE A 33 -5.58 -0.78 -3.82
N ASP A 34 -6.88 -0.59 -3.66
CA ASP A 34 -7.80 -0.35 -4.77
C ASP A 34 -7.41 0.92 -5.56
N GLU A 35 -7.04 1.99 -4.85
CA GLU A 35 -6.55 3.23 -5.44
C GLU A 35 -5.25 3.00 -6.23
N LEU A 36 -4.29 2.25 -5.67
CA LEU A 36 -3.01 1.92 -6.32
C LEU A 36 -3.18 1.07 -7.59
N GLU A 37 -4.16 0.17 -7.62
CA GLU A 37 -4.45 -0.62 -8.82
C GLU A 37 -4.99 0.26 -9.95
N ILE A 38 -5.76 1.31 -9.62
CA ILE A 38 -6.33 2.26 -10.59
C ILE A 38 -5.27 3.28 -11.05
N SER A 39 -4.49 3.80 -10.12
CA SER A 39 -3.45 4.79 -10.36
C SER A 39 -2.22 4.44 -9.51
N PRO A 40 -1.22 3.74 -10.06
CA PRO A 40 -0.05 3.33 -9.28
C PRO A 40 0.94 4.46 -9.05
N ILE A 41 0.83 5.56 -9.81
CA ILE A 41 1.68 6.75 -9.65
C ILE A 41 0.94 7.69 -8.71
N GLN A 42 0.96 7.36 -7.43
CA GLN A 42 0.45 8.23 -6.37
C GLN A 42 1.61 8.54 -5.45
N GLY A 43 1.92 9.83 -5.25
CA GLY A 43 3.07 10.26 -4.45
C GLY A 43 4.19 10.87 -5.27
N THR A 44 5.27 11.27 -4.59
CA THR A 44 6.37 12.03 -5.19
C THR A 44 7.35 11.08 -5.87
N PRO A 45 7.54 11.16 -7.20
CA PRO A 45 8.50 10.32 -7.91
C PRO A 45 9.91 10.57 -7.36
N TRP A 46 10.56 9.54 -6.84
CA TRP A 46 11.99 9.60 -6.54
C TRP A 46 12.81 9.06 -7.72
N VAL A 47 14.03 9.58 -7.86
CA VAL A 47 15.01 9.15 -8.87
C VAL A 47 15.15 7.62 -8.78
N ASN A 48 14.78 6.92 -9.86
CA ASN A 48 14.66 5.45 -10.04
C ASN A 48 13.29 4.76 -9.86
N ARG A 49 12.16 5.45 -10.05
CA ARG A 49 10.80 4.82 -10.03
C ARG A 49 10.44 4.14 -8.70
N VAL A 50 10.99 4.66 -7.61
CA VAL A 50 10.53 4.34 -6.26
C VAL A 50 9.57 5.45 -5.85
N ILE A 51 8.41 5.06 -5.36
CA ILE A 51 7.38 5.97 -4.86
C ILE A 51 7.35 5.82 -3.34
N LYS A 52 7.47 6.94 -2.62
CA LYS A 52 7.39 7.01 -1.17
C LYS A 52 6.11 7.74 -0.77
N PHE A 53 5.38 7.17 0.19
CA PHE A 53 4.23 7.79 0.85
C PHE A 53 4.73 8.32 2.21
N ASP A 54 4.61 9.63 2.45
CA ASP A 54 4.98 10.32 3.70
C ASP A 54 3.77 10.51 4.63
#